data_AF-A0A7L0NTP5-F1
#
_entry.id   AF-A0A7L0NTP5-F1
#
_cell.length_a   1.000
_cell.length_b   1.000
_cell.length_c   1.000
_cell.angle_alpha   90.00
_cell.angle_beta   90.00
_cell.angle_gamma   90.00
#
_symmetry.space_group_name_H-M   'P 1'
#
loop_
_entity.id
_entity.type
_entity.pdbx_description
1 polymer ?
#
loop_
_entity_poly.entity_id
_entity_poly.type
_entity_poly.pdbx_seq_one_letter_code
_entity_poly.pdbx_strand_id
1 'polypeptide(L)'
;VTVSSGENQLVTYISYILLGIGSIITFASAIGFLGSVVEIKCLLVTYMCLQILVFVTHMAILVLIIMKKKEVYNQWNNRIDEVISEYGNESLAEQEPLWNILNAMQSKNECCGRYNASQWKRNKNKKNSTQIPCSCTKSNLMKWFCDVPRYSTYSTGCEEYLNTWFENNVLILIAITTSLLITKV
;
A
#
# COMPACT_ATOMS: atom_id res chain seq x y z
N VAL A 1 -25.13 -1.03 -14.14
CA VAL A 1 -23.80 -1.17 -13.49
C VAL A 1 -24.04 -1.13 -11.99
N THR A 2 -24.28 -2.29 -11.39
CA THR A 2 -24.54 -2.44 -9.96
C THR A 2 -23.23 -2.74 -9.26
N VAL A 3 -22.62 -1.72 -8.65
CA VAL A 3 -21.43 -1.90 -7.79
C VAL A 3 -21.92 -2.23 -6.37
N SER A 4 -21.53 -3.43 -5.92
CA SER A 4 -21.82 -4.03 -4.62
C SER A 4 -21.50 -3.09 -3.46
N SER A 5 -22.40 -2.92 -2.51
CA SER A 5 -22.45 -1.83 -1.52
C SER A 5 -21.61 -2.03 -0.24
N GLY A 6 -20.71 -3.02 -0.18
CA GLY A 6 -19.96 -3.38 1.05
C GLY A 6 -18.43 -3.28 0.95
N GLU A 7 -17.84 -3.57 -0.20
CA GLU A 7 -16.38 -3.55 -0.46
C GLU A 7 -15.80 -2.13 -0.64
N ASN A 8 -16.65 -1.11 -0.51
CA ASN A 8 -16.43 0.17 -1.15
C ASN A 8 -15.61 1.16 -0.34
N GLN A 9 -15.61 1.17 0.99
CA GLN A 9 -15.10 2.35 1.71
C GLN A 9 -13.60 2.62 1.53
N LEU A 10 -12.72 1.62 1.73
CA LEU A 10 -11.27 1.78 1.53
C LEU A 10 -10.91 1.96 0.05
N VAL A 11 -11.52 1.15 -0.83
CA VAL A 11 -11.26 1.22 -2.28
C VAL A 11 -11.73 2.55 -2.84
N THR A 12 -12.90 3.03 -2.44
CA THR A 12 -13.45 4.34 -2.77
C THR A 12 -12.57 5.46 -2.21
N TYR A 13 -12.07 5.33 -0.97
CA TYR A 13 -11.15 6.32 -0.38
C TYR A 13 -9.85 6.42 -1.18
N ILE A 14 -9.19 5.29 -1.47
CA ILE A 14 -7.97 5.24 -2.29
C ILE A 14 -8.28 5.78 -3.70
N SER A 15 -9.42 5.43 -4.28
CA SER A 15 -9.84 5.92 -5.60
C SER A 15 -10.02 7.44 -5.61
N TYR A 16 -10.64 8.01 -4.58
CA TYR A 16 -10.79 9.47 -4.46
C TYR A 16 -9.45 10.18 -4.27
N ILE A 17 -8.51 9.60 -3.50
CA ILE A 17 -7.15 10.13 -3.38
C ILE A 17 -6.46 10.13 -4.74
N LEU A 18 -6.51 9.00 -5.47
CA LEU A 18 -5.88 8.88 -6.79
C LEU A 18 -6.49 9.86 -7.80
N LEU A 19 -7.82 10.00 -7.79
CA LEU A 19 -8.52 10.96 -8.63
C LEU A 19 -8.12 12.41 -8.30
N GLY A 20 -8.04 12.75 -7.01
CA GLY A 20 -7.63 14.06 -6.55
C GLY A 20 -6.19 14.39 -6.98
N ILE A 21 -5.25 13.49 -6.71
CA ILE A 21 -3.85 13.65 -7.11
C ILE A 21 -3.73 13.78 -8.63
N GLY A 22 -4.39 12.90 -9.39
CA GLY A 22 -4.37 12.92 -10.85
C GLY A 22 -4.97 14.20 -11.43
N SER A 23 -6.05 14.71 -10.85
CA SER A 23 -6.68 15.97 -11.25
C SER A 23 -5.75 17.17 -11.02
N ILE A 24 -5.10 17.24 -9.84
CA ILE A 24 -4.14 18.30 -9.51
C ILE A 24 -2.96 18.27 -10.48
N ILE A 25 -2.40 17.10 -10.77
CA ILE A 25 -1.29 16.94 -11.72
C ILE A 25 -1.72 17.42 -13.10
N THR A 26 -2.86 16.96 -13.60
CA THR A 26 -3.37 17.33 -14.94
C THR A 26 -3.62 18.83 -15.06
N PHE A 27 -4.20 19.43 -14.02
CA PHE A 27 -4.45 20.87 -13.99
C PHE A 27 -3.15 21.69 -13.96
N ALA A 28 -2.19 21.30 -13.12
CA ALA A 28 -0.88 21.94 -13.08
C ALA A 28 -0.16 21.83 -14.44
N SER A 29 -0.21 20.66 -15.09
CA SER A 29 0.34 20.45 -16.43
C SER A 29 -0.35 21.32 -17.48
N ALA A 30 -1.68 21.47 -17.43
CA ALA A 30 -2.42 22.33 -18.36
C ALA A 30 -2.02 23.80 -18.21
N ILE A 31 -1.84 24.30 -16.98
CA ILE A 31 -1.35 25.67 -16.73
C ILE A 31 0.04 25.85 -17.32
N GLY A 32 0.97 24.92 -17.08
CA GLY A 32 2.32 24.98 -17.63
C GLY A 32 2.31 24.98 -19.17
N PHE A 33 1.52 24.09 -19.77
CA PHE A 33 1.40 23.99 -21.22
C PHE A 33 0.79 25.25 -21.86
N LEU A 34 -0.36 25.71 -21.35
CA LEU A 34 -1.02 26.92 -21.84
C LEU A 34 -0.16 28.17 -21.61
N GLY A 35 0.49 28.29 -20.45
CA GLY A 35 1.39 29.39 -20.14
C GLY A 35 2.56 29.48 -21.12
N SER A 36 3.09 28.34 -21.56
CA SER A 36 4.14 28.28 -22.57
C SER A 36 3.64 28.61 -23.98
N VAL A 37 2.48 28.09 -24.39
CA VAL A 37 1.96 28.28 -25.77
C VAL A 37 1.42 29.69 -25.98
N VAL A 38 0.72 30.25 -24.99
CA VAL A 38 0.10 31.59 -25.08
C VAL A 38 1.05 32.69 -24.60
N GLU A 39 2.27 32.33 -24.19
CA GLU A 39 3.31 33.23 -23.66
C GLU A 39 2.84 34.10 -22.47
N ILE A 40 1.88 33.61 -21.70
CA ILE A 40 1.35 34.32 -20.53
C ILE A 40 2.28 34.11 -19.34
N LYS A 41 3.16 35.08 -19.10
CA LYS A 41 4.13 35.08 -17.98
C LYS A 41 3.50 34.77 -16.63
N CYS A 42 2.29 35.29 -16.37
CA CYS A 42 1.58 35.05 -15.10
C CYS A 42 1.26 33.56 -14.87
N LEU A 43 0.84 32.83 -15.92
CA LEU A 43 0.56 31.39 -15.83
C LEU A 43 1.84 30.59 -15.59
N LEU A 44 2.94 30.96 -16.27
CA LEU A 44 4.23 30.33 -16.08
C LEU A 44 4.78 30.54 -14.65
N VAL A 45 4.68 31.76 -14.12
CA VAL A 45 5.06 32.06 -12.72
C VAL A 45 4.21 31.25 -11.74
N THR A 46 2.90 31.17 -11.97
CA THR A 46 1.99 30.38 -11.12
C THR A 46 2.38 28.89 -11.13
N TYR A 47 2.67 28.33 -12.30
CA TYR A 47 3.16 26.96 -12.43
C TYR A 47 4.45 26.73 -11.63
N MET A 48 5.44 27.62 -11.77
CA MET A 48 6.70 27.53 -11.01
C MET A 48 6.46 27.59 -9.49
N CYS A 49 5.61 28.50 -9.01
CA CYS A 49 5.27 28.59 -7.60
C CYS A 49 4.62 27.30 -7.08
N LEU A 50 3.70 26.69 -7.85
CA LEU A 50 3.07 25.42 -7.48
C LEU A 50 4.11 24.28 -7.38
N GLN A 51 5.06 24.20 -8.31
CA GLN A 51 6.12 23.18 -8.25
C GLN A 51 7.03 23.35 -7.04
N ILE A 52 7.44 24.59 -6.72
CA ILE A 52 8.26 24.88 -5.54
C ILE A 52 7.55 24.45 -4.25
N LEU A 53 6.25 24.72 -4.12
CA LEU A 53 5.47 24.29 -2.95
C LEU A 53 5.42 22.77 -2.80
N VAL A 54 5.24 22.05 -3.91
CA VAL A 54 5.26 20.58 -3.92
C VAL A 54 6.64 20.03 -3.56
N PHE A 55 7.71 20.66 -4.04
CA PHE A 55 9.09 20.28 -3.72
C PHE A 55 9.40 20.45 -2.23
N VAL A 56 9.07 21.60 -1.64
CA VAL A 56 9.25 21.86 -0.20
C VAL A 56 8.47 20.87 0.64
N THR A 57 7.23 20.54 0.25
CA THR A 57 6.41 19.55 0.95
C THR A 57 7.03 18.15 0.89
N HIS A 58 7.56 17.73 -0.26
CA HIS A 58 8.27 16.44 -0.39
C HIS A 58 9.50 16.40 0.52
N MET A 59 10.32 17.46 0.53
CA MET A 59 11.50 17.52 1.39
C MET A 59 11.13 17.46 2.88
N ALA A 60 10.08 18.16 3.29
CA ALA A 60 9.58 18.11 4.66
C ALA A 60 9.12 16.68 5.05
N ILE A 61 8.36 16.00 4.18
CA ILE A 61 7.92 14.62 4.41
C ILE A 61 9.12 13.68 4.55
N LEU A 62 10.10 13.78 3.64
CA LEU A 62 11.31 12.93 3.67
C LEU A 62 12.09 13.11 4.98
N VAL A 63 12.31 14.36 5.40
CA VAL A 63 13.00 14.66 6.66
C VAL A 63 12.22 14.09 7.85
N LEU A 64 10.89 14.25 7.87
CA LEU A 64 10.04 13.72 8.94
C LEU A 64 10.11 12.18 9.03
N ILE A 65 10.08 11.48 7.90
CA ILE A 65 10.20 10.02 7.85
C ILE A 65 11.55 9.57 8.40
N ILE A 66 12.64 10.24 8.01
CA ILE A 66 13.99 9.91 8.50
C ILE A 66 14.10 10.14 10.01
N MET A 67 13.65 11.30 10.50
CA MET A 67 13.69 11.63 11.92
C MET A 67 12.81 10.71 12.78
N LYS A 68 11.64 10.31 12.26
CA LYS A 68 10.67 9.47 12.97
C LYS A 68 10.66 8.02 12.50
N LYS A 69 11.78 7.53 11.94
CA LYS A 69 11.87 6.17 11.36
C LYS A 69 11.33 5.08 12.28
N LYS A 70 11.71 5.11 13.57
CA LYS A 70 11.26 4.12 14.56
C LYS A 70 9.75 4.17 14.80
N GLU A 71 9.18 5.37 14.89
CA GLU A 71 7.74 5.54 15.10
C GLU A 71 6.95 5.06 13.88
N VAL A 72 7.38 5.44 12.68
CA VAL A 72 6.78 5.00 11.42
C VAL A 72 6.83 3.47 11.32
N TYR A 73 7.98 2.85 11.62
CA TYR A 73 8.12 1.40 11.62
C TYR A 73 7.20 0.75 12.64
N ASN A 74 7.13 1.26 13.88
CA ASN A 74 6.24 0.70 14.90
C ASN A 74 4.75 0.84 14.55
N GLN A 75 4.33 1.98 14.02
CA GLN A 75 2.94 2.17 13.58
C GLN A 75 2.58 1.20 12.46
N TRP A 76 3.45 1.09 11.45
CA TRP A 76 3.29 0.16 10.34
C TRP A 76 3.12 -1.29 10.85
N ASN A 77 3.99 -1.68 11.77
CA ASN A 77 4.02 -3.00 12.37
C ASN A 77 2.74 -3.33 13.14
N ASN A 78 2.31 -2.39 13.99
CA ASN A 78 1.09 -2.52 14.77
C ASN A 78 -0.13 -2.64 13.86
N ARG A 79 -0.17 -1.87 12.76
CA ARG A 79 -1.25 -1.96 11.78
C ARG A 79 -1.30 -3.33 11.11
N ILE A 80 -0.17 -3.90 10.70
CA ILE A 80 -0.18 -5.24 10.10
C ILE A 80 -0.65 -6.30 11.11
N ASP A 81 -0.18 -6.22 12.35
CA ASP A 81 -0.56 -7.17 13.40
C ASP A 81 -2.07 -7.06 13.74
N GLU A 82 -2.61 -5.84 13.75
CA GLU A 82 -4.05 -5.55 13.90
C GLU A 82 -4.86 -6.19 12.77
N VAL A 83 -4.48 -5.94 11.51
CA VAL A 83 -5.10 -6.55 10.32
C VAL A 83 -5.12 -8.07 10.40
N ILE A 84 -4.01 -8.69 10.79
CA ILE A 84 -3.92 -10.15 10.96
C ILE A 84 -4.84 -10.63 12.09
N SER A 85 -4.96 -9.87 13.17
CA SER A 85 -5.80 -10.23 14.32
C SER A 85 -7.30 -10.13 14.03
N GLU A 86 -7.69 -9.15 13.21
CA GLU A 86 -9.07 -8.85 12.82
C GLU A 86 -9.52 -9.64 11.60
N TYR A 87 -8.58 -10.19 10.82
CA TYR A 87 -8.84 -10.97 9.62
C TYR A 87 -9.95 -12.01 9.80
N GLY A 88 -10.94 -11.97 8.90
CA GLY A 88 -12.08 -12.89 8.89
C GLY A 88 -13.13 -12.61 9.97
N ASN A 89 -13.08 -11.45 10.64
CA ASN A 89 -14.11 -11.04 11.58
C ASN A 89 -15.35 -10.51 10.85
N GLU A 90 -16.47 -11.22 10.92
CA GLU A 90 -17.73 -10.82 10.28
C GLU A 90 -18.26 -9.46 10.77
N SER A 91 -17.91 -9.03 12.00
CA SER A 91 -18.32 -7.72 12.52
C SER A 91 -17.52 -6.55 11.95
N LEU A 92 -16.42 -6.80 11.23
CA LEU A 92 -15.52 -5.80 10.65
C LEU A 92 -15.51 -5.89 9.13
N ALA A 93 -16.69 -6.01 8.51
CA ALA A 93 -16.83 -6.15 7.06
C ALA A 93 -16.15 -5.02 6.27
N GLU A 94 -16.06 -3.81 6.84
CA GLU A 94 -15.33 -2.68 6.25
C GLU A 94 -13.82 -2.93 6.02
N GLN A 95 -13.22 -3.89 6.72
CA GLN A 95 -11.81 -4.25 6.60
C GLN A 95 -11.55 -5.33 5.55
N GLU A 96 -12.59 -5.90 4.95
CA GLU A 96 -12.48 -6.91 3.90
C GLU A 96 -11.51 -6.51 2.76
N PRO A 97 -11.50 -5.26 2.26
CA PRO A 97 -10.54 -4.85 1.23
C PRO A 97 -9.07 -4.98 1.67
N LEU A 98 -8.79 -4.70 2.94
CA LEU A 98 -7.44 -4.79 3.51
C LEU A 98 -6.99 -6.24 3.64
N TRP A 99 -7.92 -7.13 4.01
CA TRP A 99 -7.67 -8.57 4.03
C TRP A 99 -7.49 -9.13 2.62
N ASN A 100 -8.20 -8.60 1.62
CA ASN A 100 -8.02 -8.98 0.22
C ASN A 100 -6.65 -8.55 -0.33
N ILE A 101 -6.15 -7.37 0.06
CA ILE A 101 -4.77 -6.94 -0.26
C ILE A 101 -3.76 -7.90 0.39
N LEU A 102 -3.97 -8.25 1.66
CA LEU A 102 -3.13 -9.21 2.37
C LEU A 102 -3.16 -10.59 1.68
N ASN A 103 -4.33 -11.06 1.26
CA ASN A 103 -4.48 -12.31 0.50
C ASN A 103 -3.71 -12.27 -0.83
N ALA A 104 -3.82 -11.17 -1.57
CA ALA A 104 -3.09 -10.99 -2.82
C ALA A 104 -1.57 -10.95 -2.58
N MET A 105 -1.12 -10.28 -1.51
CA MET A 105 0.29 -10.24 -1.12
C MET A 105 0.82 -11.64 -0.80
N GLN A 106 0.10 -12.42 -0.01
CA GLN A 106 0.50 -13.75 0.42
C GLN A 106 0.55 -14.75 -0.74
N SER A 107 -0.49 -14.74 -1.59
CA SER A 107 -0.62 -15.67 -2.71
C SER A 107 0.34 -15.35 -3.86
N LYS A 108 0.51 -14.08 -4.24
CA LYS A 108 1.38 -13.68 -5.35
C LYS A 108 2.86 -13.80 -5.03
N ASN A 109 3.23 -13.59 -3.76
CA ASN A 109 4.63 -13.54 -3.33
C ASN A 109 5.05 -14.77 -2.52
N GLU A 110 4.21 -15.80 -2.48
CA GLU A 110 4.45 -17.06 -1.77
C GLU A 110 4.96 -16.84 -0.32
N CYS A 111 4.29 -15.95 0.42
CA CYS A 111 4.62 -15.61 1.80
C CYS A 111 3.40 -15.77 2.72
N CYS A 112 3.62 -15.99 4.02
CA CYS A 112 2.52 -16.20 4.97
C CYS A 112 2.72 -15.51 6.31
N GLY A 113 1.73 -14.71 6.70
CA GLY A 113 1.84 -13.85 7.88
C GLY A 113 2.90 -12.78 7.67
N ARG A 114 3.20 -12.03 8.73
CA ARG A 114 4.23 -10.99 8.68
C ARG A 114 5.63 -11.60 8.79
N TYR A 115 5.86 -12.38 9.85
CA TYR A 115 7.13 -13.08 10.08
C TYR A 115 7.07 -14.55 9.70
N ASN A 116 5.93 -15.21 9.93
CA ASN A 116 5.69 -16.61 9.55
C ASN A 116 4.23 -17.00 9.78
N ALA A 117 3.87 -18.20 9.30
CA ALA A 117 2.53 -18.76 9.45
C ALA A 117 2.08 -18.98 10.91
N SER A 118 2.99 -19.02 11.88
CA SER A 118 2.61 -19.24 13.28
C SER A 118 1.87 -18.05 13.90
N GLN A 119 2.03 -16.84 13.36
CA GLN A 119 1.29 -15.65 13.82
C GLN A 119 -0.22 -15.83 13.70
N TRP A 120 -0.67 -16.59 12.69
CA TRP A 120 -2.08 -16.89 12.52
C TRP A 120 -2.67 -17.57 13.75
N LYS A 121 -1.90 -18.33 14.55
CA LYS A 121 -2.41 -18.95 15.79
C LYS A 121 -3.05 -17.96 16.77
N ARG A 122 -2.69 -16.67 16.71
CA ARG A 122 -3.20 -15.62 17.59
C ARG A 122 -4.54 -15.02 17.12
N ASN A 123 -4.93 -15.23 15.86
CA ASN A 123 -6.21 -14.78 15.35
C ASN A 123 -7.34 -15.66 15.93
N LYS A 124 -8.32 -15.01 16.55
CA LYS A 124 -9.45 -15.63 17.27
C LYS A 124 -10.68 -15.91 16.39
N ASN A 125 -10.72 -15.39 15.17
CA ASN A 125 -11.84 -15.53 14.24
C ASN A 125 -11.82 -16.88 13.50
N LYS A 126 -10.79 -17.68 13.73
CA LYS A 126 -10.64 -19.03 13.17
C LYS A 126 -11.48 -20.04 13.94
N LYS A 127 -12.07 -20.99 13.21
CA LYS A 127 -12.83 -22.09 13.80
C LYS A 127 -11.92 -23.08 14.52
N ASN A 128 -10.73 -23.34 13.95
CA ASN A 128 -9.73 -24.24 14.51
C ASN A 128 -8.36 -23.56 14.64
N SER A 129 -7.58 -23.93 15.65
CA SER A 129 -6.23 -23.39 15.87
C SER A 129 -5.24 -23.72 14.74
N THR A 130 -5.52 -24.76 13.97
CA THR A 130 -4.75 -25.23 12.81
C THR A 130 -5.03 -24.45 11.53
N GLN A 131 -6.12 -23.68 11.47
CA GLN A 131 -6.47 -22.94 10.27
C GLN A 131 -5.49 -21.79 10.01
N ILE A 132 -5.26 -21.54 8.73
CA ILE A 132 -4.51 -20.41 8.20
C ILE A 132 -5.28 -19.82 7.02
N PRO A 133 -4.97 -18.60 6.57
CA PRO A 133 -5.55 -18.08 5.35
C PRO A 133 -5.30 -19.00 4.17
N CYS A 134 -6.32 -19.20 3.32
CA CYS A 134 -6.14 -20.00 2.10
C CYS A 134 -5.05 -19.41 1.18
N SER A 135 -4.89 -18.09 1.21
CA SER A 135 -3.85 -17.33 0.52
C SER A 135 -2.41 -17.68 0.94
N CYS A 136 -2.20 -18.33 2.09
CA CYS A 136 -0.89 -18.83 2.54
C CYS A 136 -0.45 -20.14 1.86
N THR A 137 -1.22 -20.64 0.90
CA THR A 137 -1.04 -21.97 0.31
C THR A 137 -1.27 -21.90 -1.20
N LYS A 138 -0.81 -22.90 -1.95
CA LYS A 138 -1.07 -23.03 -3.40
C LYS A 138 -2.51 -23.47 -3.71
N SER A 139 -3.46 -23.13 -2.86
CA SER A 139 -4.85 -23.55 -2.97
C SER A 139 -5.64 -22.53 -3.79
N ASN A 140 -6.46 -23.01 -4.72
CA ASN A 140 -7.41 -22.18 -5.47
C ASN A 140 -8.74 -21.98 -4.72
N LEU A 141 -8.76 -22.24 -3.40
CA LEU A 141 -9.97 -22.11 -2.58
C LEU A 141 -10.27 -20.64 -2.29
N MET A 142 -11.47 -20.23 -2.67
CA MET A 142 -12.01 -18.89 -2.40
C MET A 142 -12.67 -18.83 -1.02
N LYS A 143 -11.90 -19.16 0.02
CA LYS A 143 -12.30 -19.09 1.43
C LYS A 143 -11.31 -18.21 2.20
N TRP A 144 -11.78 -17.60 3.29
CA TRP A 144 -10.91 -16.85 4.20
C TRP A 144 -9.90 -17.77 4.86
N PHE A 145 -10.36 -18.88 5.44
CA PHE A 145 -9.52 -19.85 6.15
C PHE A 145 -9.62 -21.25 5.54
N CYS A 146 -8.49 -21.95 5.53
CA CYS A 146 -8.37 -23.32 5.05
C CYS A 146 -7.70 -24.22 6.10
N ASP A 147 -8.18 -25.46 6.19
CA ASP A 147 -7.52 -26.54 6.93
C ASP A 147 -6.51 -27.20 5.99
N VAL A 148 -5.23 -26.83 6.14
CA VAL A 148 -4.17 -27.26 5.23
C VAL A 148 -3.02 -27.88 6.02
N PRO A 149 -2.43 -28.99 5.55
CA PRO A 149 -1.23 -29.54 6.15
C PRO A 149 -0.08 -28.53 6.14
N ARG A 150 0.78 -28.57 7.18
CA ARG A 150 1.90 -27.63 7.33
C ARG A 150 2.87 -27.64 6.14
N TYR A 151 3.01 -28.77 5.44
CA TYR A 151 3.95 -28.91 4.31
C TYR A 151 3.55 -28.10 3.08
N SER A 152 2.28 -27.70 2.96
CA SER A 152 1.75 -26.91 1.84
C SER A 152 1.56 -25.43 2.17
N THR A 153 2.07 -24.99 3.33
CA THR A 153 2.04 -23.59 3.77
C THR A 153 3.34 -22.88 3.42
N TYR A 154 3.26 -21.65 2.92
CA TYR A 154 4.46 -20.83 2.72
C TYR A 154 5.20 -20.59 4.04
N SER A 155 6.49 -20.93 4.07
CA SER A 155 7.33 -20.81 5.27
C SER A 155 7.83 -19.39 5.50
N THR A 156 8.01 -18.62 4.43
CA THR A 156 8.60 -17.27 4.44
C THR A 156 7.59 -16.23 4.92
N GLY A 157 8.02 -15.33 5.80
CA GLY A 157 7.21 -14.18 6.21
C GLY A 157 7.13 -13.11 5.12
N CYS A 158 6.01 -12.42 5.01
CA CYS A 158 5.87 -11.36 4.00
C CYS A 158 6.79 -10.16 4.27
N GLU A 159 7.19 -9.91 5.52
CA GLU A 159 8.18 -8.85 5.83
C GLU A 159 9.56 -9.21 5.29
N GLU A 160 9.98 -10.47 5.41
CA GLU A 160 11.26 -10.95 4.88
C GLU A 160 11.29 -10.84 3.34
N TYR A 161 10.19 -11.23 2.69
CA TYR A 161 10.03 -11.04 1.25
C TYR A 161 10.12 -9.56 0.86
N LEU A 162 9.39 -8.67 1.55
CA LEU A 162 9.40 -7.24 1.26
C LEU A 162 10.79 -6.62 1.45
N ASN A 163 11.49 -6.97 2.52
CA ASN A 163 12.85 -6.50 2.77
C ASN A 163 13.80 -6.97 1.66
N THR A 164 13.75 -8.25 1.29
CA THR A 164 14.57 -8.80 0.21
C THR A 164 14.28 -8.14 -1.13
N TRP A 165 13.00 -7.93 -1.44
CA TRP A 165 12.58 -7.21 -2.64
C TRP A 165 13.09 -5.77 -2.63
N PHE A 166 12.99 -5.09 -1.48
CA PHE A 166 13.46 -3.71 -1.33
C PHE A 166 14.97 -3.61 -1.55
N GLU A 167 15.78 -4.44 -0.87
CA GLU A 167 17.24 -4.44 -1.03
C GLU A 167 17.66 -4.67 -2.50
N ASN A 168 16.95 -5.55 -3.21
CA ASN A 168 17.22 -5.83 -4.62
C ASN A 168 16.81 -4.68 -5.57
N ASN A 169 15.85 -3.84 -5.17
CA ASN A 169 15.28 -2.80 -6.03
C ASN A 169 15.55 -1.38 -5.53
N VAL A 170 16.26 -1.20 -4.42
CA VAL A 170 16.46 0.11 -3.76
C VAL A 170 17.13 1.12 -4.68
N LEU A 171 18.08 0.69 -5.51
CA LEU A 171 18.76 1.56 -6.47
C LEU A 171 17.78 2.11 -7.53
N ILE A 172 16.87 1.27 -8.01
CA ILE A 172 15.85 1.68 -8.99
C ILE A 172 14.86 2.65 -8.34
N LEU A 173 14.43 2.38 -7.10
CA LEU A 173 13.52 3.26 -6.36
C LEU A 173 14.14 4.64 -6.08
N ILE A 174 15.42 4.67 -5.70
CA ILE A 174 16.17 5.92 -5.53
C ILE A 174 16.22 6.65 -6.88
N ALA A 175 16.58 5.97 -7.97
CA ALA A 175 16.68 6.58 -9.30
C ALA A 175 15.35 7.19 -9.79
N ILE A 176 14.21 6.50 -9.59
CA ILE A 176 12.88 7.01 -9.92
C ILE A 176 12.57 8.28 -9.10
N THR A 177 12.84 8.22 -7.79
CA THR A 177 12.55 9.32 -6.87
C THR A 177 13.42 10.55 -7.17
N THR A 178 14.73 10.35 -7.41
CA THR A 178 15.64 11.43 -7.76
C THR A 178 15.28 12.04 -9.12
N SER A 179 14.94 11.21 -10.11
CA SER A 179 14.49 11.70 -11.43
C SER A 179 13.24 12.56 -11.30
N LEU A 180 12.24 12.10 -10.53
CA LEU A 180 11.01 12.85 -10.29
C LEU A 180 11.27 14.18 -9.59
N LEU A 181 12.18 14.22 -8.61
CA LEU A 181 12.55 15.45 -7.91
C LEU A 181 13.27 16.42 -8.85
N ILE A 182 14.16 15.93 -9.72
CA ILE A 182 14.86 16.77 -10.70
C ILE A 182 13.88 17.32 -11.75
N THR A 183 12.93 16.53 -12.25
CA THR A 183 11.94 17.01 -13.24
C THR A 183 10.99 18.07 -12.69
N LYS A 184 10.78 18.10 -11.36
CA LYS A 184 9.95 19.11 -10.70
C LYS A 184 10.67 20.45 -10.45
N VAL A 185 11.99 20.49 -10.62
CA VAL A 185 12.85 21.68 -10.47
C VAL A 185 12.97 22.38 -11.82
#